data_AF-A0A944FYW7-F1
#
_entry.id   AF-A0A944FYW7-F1
#
_cell.length_a   1.000
_cell.length_b   1.000
_cell.length_c   1.000
_cell.angle_alpha   90.00
_cell.angle_beta   90.00
_cell.angle_gamma   90.00
#
_symmetry.space_group_name_H-M   'P 1'
#
loop_
_entity.id
_entity.type
_entity.pdbx_description
1 polymer ?
#
loop_
_entity_poly.entity_id
_entity_poly.type
_entity_poly.pdbx_seq_one_letter_code
_entity_poly.pdbx_strand_id
1 'polypeptide(L)'
;MKKFLVTLFVAALAVTGAFAQGKVGEALAQADAEIAKAAEQFPKGTWIDSKWDALWVFGVNNTITLKDAKTGEVIYNFTPSTRKNFKIDVSENGLVISFRCEDTKRTYKFTKPVTLDTSITMDIDYDLEPNHYTVNMPFKN
;
A
#
# COMPACT_ATOMS: atom_id res chain seq x y z
N MET A 1 -33.09 -4.42 -2.22
CA MET A 1 -31.62 -4.37 -2.38
C MET A 1 -31.08 -3.39 -1.36
N LYS A 2 -30.50 -3.90 -0.26
CA LYS A 2 -29.99 -3.12 0.87
C LYS A 2 -28.62 -2.55 0.50
N LYS A 3 -28.50 -1.23 0.42
CA LYS A 3 -27.21 -0.53 0.40
C LYS A 3 -26.71 -0.49 1.85
N PHE A 4 -25.62 -1.19 2.13
CA PHE A 4 -24.94 -1.10 3.42
C PHE A 4 -24.23 0.25 3.50
N LEU A 5 -24.71 1.09 4.41
CA LEU A 5 -24.09 2.34 4.80
C LEU A 5 -23.05 2.00 5.87
N VAL A 6 -21.76 2.03 5.55
CA VAL A 6 -20.70 1.97 6.56
C VAL A 6 -20.52 3.39 7.10
N THR A 7 -21.18 3.67 8.22
CA THR A 7 -21.00 4.90 8.99
C THR A 7 -19.68 4.79 9.75
N LEU A 8 -18.61 5.38 9.21
CA LEU A 8 -17.37 5.58 9.96
C LEU A 8 -17.59 6.74 10.94
N PHE A 9 -17.53 6.45 12.25
CA PHE A 9 -17.61 7.43 13.32
C PHE A 9 -16.38 8.35 13.26
N VAL A 10 -16.54 9.56 12.74
CA VAL A 10 -15.61 10.66 13.00
C VAL A 10 -16.05 11.30 14.31
N ALA A 11 -15.24 11.16 15.35
CA ALA A 11 -15.44 11.83 16.62
C ALA A 11 -15.38 13.35 16.41
N ALA A 12 -16.55 13.99 16.34
CA ALA A 12 -16.66 15.45 16.32
C ALA A 12 -16.35 15.98 17.72
N LEU A 13 -15.13 16.50 17.91
CA LEU A 13 -14.85 17.40 19.03
C LEU A 13 -15.53 18.74 18.69
N ALA A 14 -16.67 19.00 19.34
CA ALA A 14 -17.38 20.26 19.21
C ALA A 14 -16.53 21.39 19.83
N VAL A 15 -15.94 22.22 18.98
CA VAL A 15 -15.42 23.54 19.39
C VAL A 15 -16.48 24.57 19.05
N THR A 16 -17.26 24.94 20.07
CA THR A 16 -18.12 26.12 20.06
C THR A 16 -17.24 27.37 19.98
N GLY A 17 -17.40 28.17 18.93
CA GLY A 17 -16.74 29.48 18.85
C GLY A 17 -16.76 30.04 17.43
N ALA A 18 -17.67 30.97 17.18
CA ALA A 18 -17.72 31.75 15.96
C ALA A 18 -16.39 32.50 15.72
N PHE A 19 -16.16 32.88 14.46
CA PHE A 19 -15.03 33.66 13.90
C PHE A 19 -13.81 32.86 13.40
N ALA A 20 -13.90 32.40 12.13
CA ALA A 20 -12.86 32.55 11.09
C ALA A 20 -13.20 31.66 9.87
N GLN A 21 -14.31 31.93 9.17
CA GLN A 21 -14.74 31.13 8.01
C GLN A 21 -13.76 31.12 6.81
N GLY A 22 -12.72 31.97 6.79
CA GLY A 22 -11.72 31.98 5.71
C GLY A 22 -10.56 30.99 5.88
N LYS A 23 -10.00 30.85 7.09
CA LYS A 23 -8.81 30.03 7.32
C LYS A 23 -9.11 28.56 7.65
N VAL A 24 -10.30 28.27 8.17
CA VAL A 24 -10.70 26.90 8.54
C VAL A 24 -11.08 26.08 7.31
N GLY A 25 -11.66 26.71 6.27
CA GLY A 25 -11.99 26.06 5.00
C GLY A 25 -10.76 25.67 4.19
N GLU A 26 -9.75 26.55 4.13
CA GLU A 26 -8.46 26.25 3.49
C GLU A 26 -7.67 25.17 4.25
N ALA A 27 -7.70 25.19 5.58
CA ALA A 27 -7.07 24.15 6.40
C ALA A 27 -7.78 22.79 6.28
N LEU A 28 -9.12 22.75 6.19
CA LEU A 28 -9.85 21.50 5.92
C LEU A 28 -9.57 20.98 4.50
N ALA A 29 -9.57 21.84 3.48
CA ALA A 29 -9.26 21.44 2.12
C ALA A 29 -7.80 20.97 1.95
N GLN A 30 -6.85 21.58 2.67
CA GLN A 30 -5.47 21.12 2.73
C GLN A 30 -5.36 19.78 3.45
N ALA A 31 -6.09 19.58 4.55
CA ALA A 31 -6.13 18.28 5.24
C ALA A 31 -6.75 17.18 4.35
N ASP A 32 -7.83 17.48 3.63
CA ASP A 32 -8.45 16.54 2.67
C ASP A 32 -7.52 16.20 1.49
N ALA A 33 -6.78 17.19 0.99
CA ALA A 33 -5.78 16.99 -0.07
C ALA A 33 -4.56 16.19 0.41
N GLU A 34 -4.11 16.41 1.66
CA GLU A 34 -3.02 15.63 2.27
C GLU A 34 -3.46 14.19 2.57
N ILE A 35 -4.70 13.98 3.02
CA ILE A 35 -5.29 12.65 3.20
C ILE A 35 -5.46 11.94 1.85
N ALA A 36 -5.92 12.64 0.81
CA ALA A 36 -6.00 12.10 -0.55
C ALA A 36 -4.61 11.72 -1.11
N LYS A 37 -3.60 12.57 -0.88
CA LYS A 37 -2.21 12.32 -1.28
C LYS A 37 -1.55 11.19 -0.47
N ALA A 38 -1.93 11.01 0.80
CA ALA A 38 -1.48 9.90 1.63
C ALA A 38 -2.12 8.56 1.19
N ALA A 39 -3.33 8.59 0.64
CA ALA A 39 -3.96 7.42 0.01
C ALA A 39 -3.26 6.97 -1.29
N GLU A 40 -2.43 7.83 -1.90
CA GLU A 40 -1.66 7.52 -3.12
C GLU A 40 -0.27 6.91 -2.84
N GLN A 41 0.12 6.72 -1.58
CA GLN A 41 1.45 6.22 -1.24
C GLN A 41 1.40 5.01 -0.32
N PHE A 42 2.06 3.94 -0.75
CA PHE A 42 2.29 2.80 0.12
C PHE A 42 3.37 3.13 1.16
N PRO A 43 3.28 2.57 2.39
CA PRO A 43 4.31 2.76 3.42
C PRO A 43 5.70 2.44 2.87
N LYS A 44 6.64 3.33 3.19
CA LYS A 44 8.05 3.12 2.88
C LYS A 44 8.63 2.13 3.87
N GLY A 45 9.51 1.26 3.39
CA GLY A 45 10.12 0.26 4.24
C GLY A 45 10.69 -0.92 3.50
N THR A 46 11.21 -1.87 4.26
CA THR A 46 11.67 -3.15 3.75
C THR A 46 10.91 -4.27 4.45
N TRP A 47 10.44 -5.24 3.68
CA TRP A 47 9.73 -6.42 4.20
C TRP A 47 10.40 -7.70 3.71
N ILE A 48 10.37 -8.73 4.56
CA ILE A 48 11.06 -9.99 4.29
C ILE A 48 10.08 -10.98 3.69
N ASP A 49 10.39 -11.46 2.51
CA ASP A 49 9.72 -12.61 1.91
C ASP A 49 10.50 -13.88 2.26
N SER A 50 9.99 -14.62 3.24
CA SER A 50 10.59 -15.88 3.69
C SER A 50 10.41 -17.03 2.71
N LYS A 51 9.53 -16.91 1.71
CA LYS A 51 9.35 -17.96 0.69
C LYS A 51 10.37 -17.86 -0.44
N TRP A 52 10.83 -16.66 -0.75
CA TRP A 52 11.83 -16.42 -1.80
C TRP A 52 13.21 -16.05 -1.30
N ASP A 53 13.43 -16.04 0.02
CA ASP A 53 14.65 -15.49 0.62
C ASP A 53 14.96 -14.09 0.07
N ALA A 54 13.94 -13.22 -0.01
CA ALA A 54 14.02 -11.93 -0.67
C ALA A 54 13.57 -10.76 0.21
N LEU A 55 13.98 -9.56 -0.16
CA LEU A 55 13.60 -8.31 0.49
C LEU A 55 12.84 -7.44 -0.49
N TRP A 56 11.62 -7.07 -0.09
CA TRP A 56 10.79 -6.12 -0.80
C TRP A 56 10.99 -4.73 -0.22
N VAL A 57 11.57 -3.83 -1.01
CA VAL A 57 11.83 -2.44 -0.62
C VAL A 57 10.83 -1.53 -1.31
N PHE A 58 9.99 -0.87 -0.50
CA PHE A 58 9.06 0.16 -0.96
C PHE A 58 9.62 1.54 -0.62
N GLY A 59 9.79 2.37 -1.63
CA GLY A 59 10.42 3.69 -1.50
C GLY A 59 9.48 4.85 -1.81
N VAL A 60 10.07 6.03 -1.93
CA VAL A 60 9.37 7.24 -2.37
C VAL A 60 8.75 7.06 -3.76
N ASN A 61 7.63 7.73 -4.01
CA ASN A 61 6.95 7.69 -5.32
C ASN A 61 6.57 6.27 -5.76
N ASN A 62 6.26 5.40 -4.81
CA ASN A 62 5.87 4.01 -5.05
C ASN A 62 6.93 3.23 -5.84
N THR A 63 8.22 3.50 -5.61
CA THR A 63 9.29 2.64 -6.12
C THR A 63 9.25 1.30 -5.38
N ILE A 64 9.45 0.21 -6.13
CA ILE A 64 9.47 -1.14 -5.59
C ILE A 64 10.71 -1.83 -6.12
N THR A 65 11.53 -2.36 -5.21
CA THR A 65 12.76 -3.08 -5.54
C THR A 65 12.75 -4.42 -4.81
N LEU A 66 13.06 -5.48 -5.55
CA LEU A 66 13.33 -6.81 -5.01
C LEU A 66 14.83 -6.98 -4.84
N LYS A 67 15.25 -7.39 -3.67
CA LYS A 67 16.66 -7.72 -3.37
C LYS A 67 16.78 -9.12 -2.82
N ASP A 68 17.96 -9.72 -2.99
CA ASP A 68 18.33 -10.96 -2.32
C ASP A 68 18.49 -10.69 -0.82
N ALA A 69 17.90 -11.54 0.04
CA ALA A 69 17.94 -11.32 1.48
C ALA A 69 19.30 -11.61 2.13
N LYS A 70 20.15 -12.42 1.49
CA LYS A 70 21.48 -12.82 1.99
C LYS A 70 22.55 -11.85 1.53
N THR A 71 22.55 -11.49 0.26
CA THR A 71 23.59 -10.62 -0.34
C THR A 71 23.19 -9.15 -0.35
N GLY A 72 21.89 -8.85 -0.32
CA GLY A 72 21.36 -7.48 -0.49
C GLY A 72 21.44 -6.96 -1.93
N GLU A 73 21.85 -7.79 -2.88
CA GLU A 73 21.93 -7.44 -4.30
C GLU A 73 20.52 -7.19 -4.86
N VAL A 74 20.42 -6.24 -5.79
CA VAL A 74 19.15 -5.95 -6.48
C VAL A 74 18.87 -7.05 -7.50
N ILE A 75 17.82 -7.83 -7.25
CA ILE A 75 17.32 -8.84 -8.19
C ILE A 75 16.51 -8.15 -9.28
N TYR A 76 15.62 -7.22 -8.90
CA TYR A 76 14.75 -6.56 -9.85
C TYR A 76 14.26 -5.20 -9.36
N ASN A 77 14.15 -4.24 -10.28
CA ASN A 77 13.57 -2.91 -10.04
C ASN A 77 12.26 -2.76 -10.81
N PHE A 78 11.15 -2.63 -10.08
CA PHE A 78 9.85 -2.42 -10.68
C PHE A 78 9.60 -0.93 -10.93
N THR A 79 9.93 -0.51 -12.13
CA THR A 79 9.71 0.84 -12.66
C THR A 79 8.28 1.04 -13.19
N PRO A 80 7.84 2.28 -13.45
CA PRO A 80 6.57 2.54 -14.14
C PRO A 80 6.46 1.88 -15.52
N SER A 81 7.58 1.64 -16.22
CA SER A 81 7.57 0.98 -17.53
C SER A 81 7.38 -0.54 -17.46
N THR A 82 7.84 -1.17 -16.38
CA THR A 82 7.79 -2.63 -16.17
C THR A 82 6.52 -3.08 -15.46
N ARG A 83 5.84 -2.16 -14.77
CA ARG A 83 4.54 -2.42 -14.12
C ARG A 83 3.38 -2.03 -15.03
N LYS A 84 2.39 -2.92 -15.15
CA LYS A 84 1.10 -2.69 -15.80
C LYS A 84 0.00 -2.72 -14.76
N ASN A 85 -1.09 -2.00 -15.02
CA ASN A 85 -2.26 -1.94 -14.14
C ASN A 85 -1.90 -1.62 -12.68
N PHE A 86 -0.90 -0.75 -12.47
CA PHE A 86 -0.51 -0.33 -11.14
C PHE A 86 -1.65 0.44 -10.47
N LYS A 87 -2.05 -0.02 -9.29
CA LYS A 87 -3.13 0.57 -8.49
C LYS A 87 -2.74 0.59 -7.03
N ILE A 88 -3.21 1.61 -6.34
CA ILE A 88 -3.23 1.70 -4.88
C ILE A 88 -4.69 1.94 -4.50
N ASP A 89 -5.24 1.06 -3.68
CA ASP A 89 -6.62 1.08 -3.25
C ASP A 89 -6.70 1.00 -1.73
N VAL A 90 -7.67 1.69 -1.13
CA VAL A 90 -8.04 1.51 0.27
C VAL A 90 -9.19 0.52 0.34
N SER A 91 -8.99 -0.57 1.08
CA SER A 91 -10.00 -1.60 1.30
C SER A 91 -10.35 -1.72 2.79
N GLU A 92 -11.39 -2.49 3.11
CA GLU A 92 -11.71 -2.87 4.50
C GLU A 92 -10.55 -3.60 5.20
N ASN A 93 -9.68 -4.26 4.43
CA ASN A 93 -8.50 -4.98 4.93
C ASN A 93 -7.26 -4.09 5.02
N GLY A 94 -7.37 -2.80 4.68
CA GLY A 94 -6.28 -1.83 4.69
C GLY A 94 -5.84 -1.40 3.30
N LEU A 95 -4.62 -0.86 3.24
CA LEU A 95 -4.06 -0.29 2.02
C LEU A 95 -3.51 -1.41 1.14
N VAL A 96 -3.96 -1.46 -0.10
CA VAL A 96 -3.59 -2.48 -1.08
C VAL A 96 -2.84 -1.81 -2.23
N ILE A 97 -1.70 -2.37 -2.62
CA ILE A 97 -1.12 -2.10 -3.94
C ILE A 97 -1.28 -3.34 -4.79
N SER A 98 -1.53 -3.14 -6.08
CA SER A 98 -1.51 -4.23 -7.04
C SER A 98 -0.87 -3.79 -8.34
N PHE A 99 -0.14 -4.68 -8.97
CA PHE A 99 0.40 -4.46 -10.30
C PHE A 99 0.76 -5.77 -10.96
N ARG A 100 0.83 -5.74 -12.28
CA ARG A 100 1.31 -6.82 -13.10
C ARG A 100 2.69 -6.50 -13.66
N CYS A 101 3.58 -7.48 -13.71
CA CYS A 101 4.87 -7.35 -14.39
C CYS A 101 4.98 -8.39 -15.50
N GLU A 102 5.07 -7.93 -16.74
CA GLU A 102 5.13 -8.81 -17.91
C GLU A 102 6.44 -9.61 -17.98
N ASP A 103 7.56 -9.03 -17.55
CA ASP A 103 8.87 -9.69 -17.55
C ASP A 103 8.88 -10.92 -16.64
N THR A 104 8.18 -10.83 -15.51
CA THR A 104 8.10 -11.93 -14.53
C THR A 104 6.86 -12.81 -14.73
N LYS A 105 5.95 -12.44 -15.65
CA LYS A 105 4.64 -13.08 -15.88
C LYS A 105 3.84 -13.26 -14.59
N ARG A 106 3.94 -12.30 -13.68
CA ARG A 106 3.32 -12.32 -12.35
C ARG A 106 2.47 -11.10 -12.09
N THR A 107 1.40 -11.32 -11.35
CA THR A 107 0.60 -10.27 -10.71
C THR A 107 0.94 -10.27 -9.23
N TYR A 108 1.28 -9.10 -8.70
CA TYR A 108 1.64 -8.91 -7.31
C TYR A 108 0.56 -8.06 -6.64
N LYS A 109 0.20 -8.45 -5.43
CA LYS A 109 -0.66 -7.67 -4.55
C LYS A 109 -0.06 -7.63 -3.16
N PHE A 110 0.05 -6.44 -2.61
CA PHE A 110 0.55 -6.22 -1.25
C PHE A 110 -0.54 -5.55 -0.44
N THR A 111 -0.79 -6.07 0.76
CA THR A 111 -1.81 -5.54 1.68
C THR A 111 -1.15 -5.13 2.99
N LYS A 112 -1.19 -3.84 3.31
CA LYS A 112 -0.86 -3.33 4.64
C LYS A 112 -2.15 -3.27 5.47
N PRO A 113 -2.30 -4.12 6.50
CA PRO A 113 -3.45 -4.06 7.37
C PRO A 113 -3.46 -2.77 8.19
N VAL A 114 -4.67 -2.30 8.54
CA VAL A 114 -4.92 -1.13 9.40
C VAL A 114 -4.54 -1.40 10.88
N THR A 115 -3.98 -2.57 11.17
CA THR A 115 -3.53 -2.96 12.51
C THR A 115 -2.20 -2.30 12.89
N LEU A 116 -1.90 -2.29 14.19
CA LEU A 116 -0.59 -1.87 14.73
C LEU A 116 0.57 -2.79 14.32
N ASP A 117 0.28 -4.01 13.85
CA ASP A 117 1.28 -4.90 13.26
C ASP A 117 1.91 -4.23 12.02
N THR A 118 3.24 -4.27 11.92
CA THR A 118 4.01 -3.70 10.82
C THR A 118 4.14 -4.66 9.63
N SER A 119 3.72 -5.92 9.80
CA SER A 119 3.70 -6.91 8.73
C SER A 119 2.79 -6.50 7.56
N ILE A 120 3.11 -7.00 6.38
CA ILE A 120 2.27 -6.89 5.17
C ILE A 120 2.05 -8.28 4.58
N THR A 121 0.89 -8.50 3.99
CA THR A 121 0.63 -9.72 3.23
C THR A 121 0.97 -9.48 1.76
N MET A 122 1.72 -10.39 1.15
CA MET A 122 1.92 -10.44 -0.29
C MET A 122 1.19 -11.64 -0.87
N ASP A 123 0.47 -11.40 -1.97
CA ASP A 123 -0.11 -12.41 -2.85
C ASP A 123 0.55 -12.30 -4.22
N ILE A 124 1.01 -13.43 -4.76
CA ILE A 124 1.54 -13.52 -6.12
C ILE A 124 0.75 -14.56 -6.90
N ASP A 125 0.25 -14.13 -8.06
CA ASP A 125 -0.34 -15.01 -9.07
C ASP A 125 0.62 -15.12 -10.26
N TYR A 126 0.90 -16.36 -10.68
CA TYR A 126 1.63 -16.64 -11.91
C TYR A 126 0.65 -16.97 -13.03
N ASP A 127 0.83 -16.37 -14.20
CA ASP A 127 -0.15 -16.51 -15.28
C ASP A 127 -0.14 -17.89 -15.95
N LEU A 128 1.01 -18.56 -15.91
CA LEU A 128 1.24 -19.76 -16.71
C LEU A 128 0.99 -21.05 -15.93
N GLU A 129 0.92 -20.98 -14.60
CA GLU A 129 0.65 -22.12 -13.72
C GLU A 129 -0.13 -21.66 -12.49
N PRO A 130 -0.96 -22.51 -11.86
CA PRO A 130 -1.71 -22.19 -10.64
C PRO A 130 -0.82 -22.09 -9.38
N ASN A 131 0.39 -21.56 -9.52
CA ASN A 131 1.33 -21.30 -8.44
C ASN A 131 1.00 -19.97 -7.79
N HIS A 132 -0.18 -19.91 -7.18
CA HIS A 132 -0.53 -18.84 -6.27
C HIS A 132 0.23 -19.05 -4.96
N TYR A 133 0.88 -18.01 -4.46
CA TYR A 133 1.35 -18.04 -3.09
C TYR A 133 1.07 -16.73 -2.36
N THR A 134 0.59 -16.90 -1.13
CA THR A 134 0.47 -15.85 -0.13
C THR A 134 1.60 -16.00 0.89
N VAL A 135 2.16 -14.88 1.33
CA VAL A 135 3.14 -14.85 2.42
C VAL A 135 2.88 -13.64 3.30
N ASN A 136 2.93 -13.85 4.63
CA ASN A 136 3.00 -12.76 5.57
C ASN A 136 4.47 -12.32 5.68
N MET A 137 4.74 -11.06 5.36
CA MET A 137 6.07 -10.51 5.31
C MET A 137 6.27 -9.59 6.52
N PRO A 138 7.15 -9.95 7.48
CA PRO A 138 7.48 -9.08 8.59
C PRO A 138 8.30 -7.88 8.10
N PHE A 139 8.11 -6.74 8.77
CA PHE A 139 8.94 -5.56 8.53
C PHE A 139 10.38 -5.82 8.96
N LYS A 140 11.33 -5.43 8.12
CA LYS A 140 12.76 -5.46 8.41
C LYS A 140 13.18 -4.11 8.96
N ASN A 141 13.41 -4.07 10.28
CA ASN A 141 14.04 -2.93 10.97
C ASN A 141 15.47 -2.69 10.50
#